data_AF-A1JHF8-F1
#
_entry.id   AF-A1JHF8-F1
#
_cell.length_a   1.000
_cell.length_b   1.000
_cell.length_c   1.000
_cell.angle_alpha   90.00
_cell.angle_beta   90.00
_cell.angle_gamma   90.00
#
_symmetry.space_group_name_H-M   'P 1'
#
loop_
_entity.id
_entity.type
_entity.pdbx_description
1 polymer ?
#
loop_
_entity_poly.entity_id
_entity_poly.type
_entity_poly.pdbx_seq_one_letter_code
_entity_poly.pdbx_strand_id
1 'polypeptide(L)'
;EEKIAEIDVTGPAIVTAADLKVDSDIEVLNPDQYICSIADGGHLHMNVAIKTGRGYVPASENKTDDMPIGVIPVDSLFSPIKKVNYQVESARVGKRDDYDKLTLEIWTDGSITPN
;
A
#
# COMPACT_ATOMS: atom_id res chain seq x y z
N GLU A 1 -6.53 -13.81 5.88
CA GLU A 1 -7.99 -13.64 5.89
C GLU A 1 -8.31 -12.37 5.11
N GLU A 2 -9.42 -12.36 4.37
CA GLU A 2 -9.86 -11.19 3.61
C GLU A 2 -10.81 -10.37 4.46
N LYS A 3 -10.60 -9.06 4.50
CA LYS A 3 -11.47 -8.11 5.20
C LYS A 3 -12.03 -7.11 4.22
N ILE A 4 -13.19 -6.53 4.54
CA ILE A 4 -13.85 -5.57 3.67
C ILE A 4 -13.89 -4.23 4.39
N ALA A 5 -13.39 -3.20 3.72
CA ALA A 5 -13.61 -1.81 4.09
C ALA A 5 -14.69 -1.18 3.21
N GLU A 6 -15.45 -0.24 3.75
CA GLU A 6 -16.55 0.41 3.03
C GLU A 6 -16.36 1.93 2.98
N ILE A 7 -16.69 2.54 1.84
CA ILE A 7 -16.94 3.97 1.71
C ILE A 7 -18.39 4.14 1.24
N ASP A 8 -19.15 4.97 1.95
CA ASP A 8 -20.54 5.34 1.62
C ASP A 8 -20.74 6.83 1.92
N VAL A 9 -20.68 7.67 0.89
CA VAL A 9 -20.67 9.14 1.00
C VAL A 9 -21.57 9.77 -0.06
N THR A 10 -22.42 10.71 0.38
CA THR A 10 -23.26 11.55 -0.50
C THR A 10 -22.63 12.94 -0.68
N GLY A 11 -22.57 13.41 -1.91
CA GLY A 11 -22.01 14.72 -2.26
C GLY A 11 -22.95 15.90 -1.96
N PRO A 12 -22.43 17.14 -2.03
CA PRO A 12 -21.07 17.48 -2.46
C PRO A 12 -20.02 17.21 -1.36
N ALA A 13 -18.95 16.47 -1.68
CA ALA A 13 -17.95 16.05 -0.69
C ALA A 13 -16.58 15.76 -1.34
N ILE A 14 -15.50 15.94 -0.57
CA ILE A 14 -14.17 15.43 -0.91
C ILE A 14 -13.99 14.14 -0.10
N VAL A 15 -13.74 13.02 -0.78
CA VAL A 15 -13.52 11.73 -0.16
C VAL A 15 -12.02 11.50 0.00
N THR A 16 -11.62 11.15 1.21
CA THR A 16 -10.25 10.83 1.62
C THR A 16 -10.16 9.42 2.19
N ALA A 17 -8.95 8.92 2.43
CA ALA A 17 -8.77 7.62 3.07
C ALA A 17 -9.31 7.57 4.51
N ALA A 18 -9.53 8.72 5.17
CA ALA A 18 -10.21 8.80 6.45
C ALA A 18 -11.68 8.34 6.39
N ASP A 19 -12.32 8.37 5.21
CA ASP A 19 -13.70 7.96 5.02
C ASP A 19 -13.87 6.43 4.89
N LEU A 20 -12.77 5.66 4.85
CA LEU A 20 -12.79 4.21 4.88
C LEU A 20 -13.25 3.71 6.26
N LYS A 21 -14.43 3.08 6.28
CA LYS A 21 -14.89 2.30 7.42
C LYS A 21 -14.14 0.97 7.42
N VAL A 22 -13.24 0.80 8.38
CA VAL A 22 -12.41 -0.40 8.52
C VAL A 22 -12.69 -1.11 9.83
N ASP A 23 -12.39 -2.40 9.88
CA ASP A 23 -12.44 -3.18 11.12
C ASP A 23 -11.37 -2.69 12.11
N SER A 24 -11.62 -2.95 13.41
CA SER A 24 -10.76 -2.49 14.53
C SER A 24 -9.30 -2.97 14.50
N ASP A 25 -8.98 -3.93 13.65
CA ASP A 25 -7.65 -4.51 13.49
C ASP A 25 -6.96 -4.10 12.17
N ILE A 26 -7.53 -3.09 11.48
CA ILE A 26 -6.93 -2.39 10.35
C ILE A 26 -6.69 -0.94 10.75
N GLU A 27 -5.49 -0.45 10.46
CA GLU A 27 -5.12 0.96 10.63
C GLU A 27 -4.82 1.59 9.27
N VAL A 28 -5.44 2.74 8.99
CA VAL A 28 -5.15 3.54 7.79
C VAL A 28 -4.03 4.52 8.12
N LEU A 29 -2.84 4.28 7.54
CA LEU A 29 -1.63 5.04 7.87
C LEU A 29 -1.56 6.45 7.26
N ASN A 30 -2.33 6.72 6.21
CA ASN A 30 -2.37 7.99 5.47
C ASN A 30 -3.82 8.49 5.28
N PRO A 31 -4.51 8.87 6.37
CA PRO A 31 -5.94 9.23 6.33
C PRO A 31 -6.25 10.46 5.44
N ASP A 32 -5.28 11.32 5.20
CA ASP A 32 -5.39 12.52 4.36
C ASP A 32 -5.32 12.23 2.85
N GLN A 33 -5.06 10.98 2.46
CA GLN A 33 -4.95 10.58 1.06
C GLN A 33 -6.26 10.88 0.31
N TYR A 34 -6.20 11.81 -0.64
CA TYR A 34 -7.32 12.10 -1.53
C TYR A 34 -7.68 10.87 -2.39
N ILE A 35 -8.98 10.56 -2.46
CA ILE A 35 -9.54 9.49 -3.30
C ILE A 35 -10.29 10.12 -4.48
N CYS A 36 -11.33 10.90 -4.21
CA CYS A 36 -12.13 11.54 -5.25
C CYS A 36 -12.95 12.73 -4.71
N SER A 37 -13.65 13.42 -5.61
CA SER A 37 -14.62 14.47 -5.27
C SER A 37 -15.99 14.09 -5.83
N ILE A 38 -17.02 14.22 -5.00
CA ILE A 38 -18.41 13.94 -5.37
C ILE A 38 -19.12 15.27 -5.59
N ALA A 39 -19.77 15.42 -6.74
CA ALA A 39 -20.57 16.60 -7.06
C ALA A 39 -21.90 16.60 -6.27
N ASP A 40 -22.59 17.74 -6.27
CA ASP A 40 -23.92 17.86 -5.64
C ASP A 40 -24.91 16.84 -6.24
N GLY A 41 -25.66 16.16 -5.37
CA GLY A 41 -26.55 15.06 -5.73
C GLY A 41 -25.87 13.74 -6.12
N GLY A 42 -24.55 13.65 -6.09
CA GLY A 42 -23.80 12.42 -6.33
C GLY A 42 -23.73 11.52 -5.09
N HIS A 43 -23.48 10.22 -5.30
CA HIS A 43 -23.31 9.23 -4.24
C HIS A 43 -22.21 8.24 -4.62
N LEU A 44 -21.31 7.97 -3.70
CA LEU A 44 -20.26 6.96 -3.83
C LEU A 44 -20.50 5.87 -2.80
N HIS A 45 -20.72 4.65 -3.28
CA HIS A 45 -20.71 3.43 -2.46
C HIS A 45 -19.72 2.44 -3.05
N MET A 46 -18.71 2.06 -2.26
CA MET A 46 -17.70 1.09 -2.68
C MET A 46 -17.21 0.24 -1.52
N ASN A 47 -16.94 -1.03 -1.83
CA ASN A 47 -16.29 -1.98 -0.93
C ASN A 47 -14.86 -2.24 -1.42
N VAL A 48 -13.91 -2.29 -0.49
CA VAL A 48 -12.49 -2.54 -0.75
C VAL A 48 -12.07 -3.79 0.01
N ALA A 49 -11.66 -4.81 -0.73
CA ALA A 49 -11.09 -6.02 -0.14
C ALA A 49 -9.63 -5.79 0.28
N ILE A 50 -9.33 -6.03 1.56
CA ILE A 50 -8.02 -5.89 2.17
C ILE A 50 -7.52 -7.29 2.53
N LYS A 51 -6.30 -7.60 2.10
CA LYS A 51 -5.64 -8.88 2.35
C LYS A 51 -4.23 -8.65 2.89
N THR A 52 -3.74 -9.63 3.64
CA THR A 52 -2.31 -9.73 3.99
C THR A 52 -1.61 -10.62 2.97
N GLY A 53 -0.47 -10.18 2.45
CA GLY A 53 0.29 -10.92 1.45
C GLY A 53 1.79 -10.61 1.53
N ARG A 54 2.53 -10.93 0.47
CA ARG A 54 3.96 -10.64 0.35
C ARG A 54 4.28 -10.12 -1.04
N GLY A 55 5.21 -9.16 -1.11
CA GLY A 55 5.71 -8.64 -2.38
C GLY A 55 4.64 -7.89 -3.17
N TYR A 56 4.51 -8.25 -4.44
CA TYR A 56 3.59 -7.67 -5.40
C TYR A 56 2.77 -8.78 -6.05
N VAL A 57 1.45 -8.58 -6.15
CA VAL A 57 0.55 -9.49 -6.87
C VAL A 57 -0.22 -8.70 -7.91
N PRO A 58 -0.12 -9.05 -9.21
CA PRO A 58 -0.85 -8.35 -10.26
C PRO A 58 -2.35 -8.64 -10.21
N ALA A 59 -3.16 -7.72 -10.73
CA ALA A 59 -4.61 -7.84 -10.80
C ALA A 59 -5.09 -9.13 -11.48
N SER A 60 -4.34 -9.63 -12.48
CA SER A 60 -4.64 -10.88 -13.18
C SER A 60 -4.61 -12.10 -12.26
N GLU A 61 -3.74 -12.11 -11.24
CA GLU A 61 -3.64 -13.19 -10.25
C GLU A 61 -4.65 -13.02 -9.12
N ASN A 62 -5.09 -11.79 -8.85
CA ASN A 62 -6.18 -11.55 -7.92
C ASN A 62 -7.53 -12.02 -8.46
N LYS A 63 -7.71 -12.10 -9.79
CA LYS A 63 -8.94 -12.53 -10.42
C LYS A 63 -9.18 -14.03 -10.21
N THR A 64 -10.36 -14.39 -9.73
CA THR A 64 -10.81 -15.79 -9.58
C THR A 64 -12.12 -16.02 -10.35
N ASP A 65 -12.38 -17.27 -10.75
CA ASP A 65 -13.55 -17.62 -11.56
C ASP A 65 -14.88 -17.49 -10.78
N ASP A 66 -14.81 -17.48 -9.46
CA ASP A 66 -15.93 -17.32 -8.53
C ASP A 66 -16.22 -15.85 -8.16
N MET A 67 -15.49 -14.88 -8.72
CA MET A 67 -15.75 -13.46 -8.44
C MET A 67 -17.13 -13.01 -8.93
N PRO A 68 -17.93 -12.35 -8.06
CA PRO A 68 -19.18 -11.74 -8.46
C PRO A 68 -19.02 -10.67 -9.54
N ILE A 69 -20.08 -10.47 -10.33
CA ILE A 69 -20.17 -9.35 -11.27
C ILE A 69 -20.08 -8.03 -10.49
N GLY A 70 -19.25 -7.11 -10.99
CA GLY A 70 -19.03 -5.79 -10.38
C GLY A 70 -17.77 -5.70 -9.52
N VAL A 71 -17.08 -6.82 -9.25
CA VAL A 71 -15.77 -6.81 -8.61
C VAL A 71 -14.69 -6.45 -9.65
N ILE A 72 -13.87 -5.46 -9.31
CA ILE A 72 -12.76 -5.01 -10.15
C ILE A 72 -11.45 -5.41 -9.44
N PRO A 73 -10.70 -6.41 -9.95
CA PRO A 73 -9.41 -6.75 -9.38
C PRO A 73 -8.40 -5.64 -9.69
N VAL A 74 -7.58 -5.32 -8.69
CA VAL A 74 -6.50 -4.32 -8.78
C VAL A 74 -5.18 -4.98 -8.40
N ASP A 75 -4.06 -4.33 -8.71
CA ASP A 75 -2.75 -4.80 -8.25
C ASP A 75 -2.63 -4.65 -6.72
N SER A 76 -2.04 -5.65 -6.06
CA SER A 76 -1.81 -5.65 -4.62
C SER A 76 -0.33 -5.44 -4.30
N LEU A 77 -0.01 -4.27 -3.74
CA LEU A 77 1.32 -3.99 -3.20
C LEU A 77 1.36 -4.32 -1.71
N PHE A 78 1.87 -5.51 -1.37
CA PHE A 78 2.01 -5.95 0.03
C PHE A 78 3.37 -5.61 0.64
N SER A 79 4.38 -5.34 -0.19
CA SER A 79 5.71 -4.96 0.28
C SER A 79 5.65 -3.57 0.91
N PRO A 80 6.04 -3.43 2.19
CA PRO A 80 6.16 -2.11 2.80
C PRO A 80 7.41 -1.35 2.33
N ILE A 81 8.27 -2.02 1.55
CA ILE A 81 9.47 -1.44 0.96
C ILE A 81 9.12 -0.87 -0.42
N LYS A 82 9.26 0.44 -0.58
CA LYS A 82 9.02 1.18 -1.83
C LYS A 82 10.24 1.15 -2.75
N LYS A 83 11.43 1.25 -2.18
CA LYS A 83 12.69 1.30 -2.93
C LYS A 83 13.85 0.83 -2.08
N VAL A 84 14.80 0.14 -2.70
CA VAL A 84 16.09 -0.20 -2.12
C VAL A 84 17.17 0.19 -3.12
N ASN A 85 18.17 0.92 -2.65
CA ASN A 85 19.43 1.13 -3.35
C ASN A 85 20.57 0.54 -2.53
N TYR A 86 21.64 0.15 -3.20
CA TYR A 86 22.86 -0.24 -2.53
C TYR A 86 24.08 0.24 -3.31
N GLN A 87 25.15 0.55 -2.59
CA GLN A 87 26.44 0.91 -3.15
C GLN A 87 27.54 0.17 -2.41
N VAL A 88 28.49 -0.39 -3.16
CA VAL A 88 29.68 -1.05 -2.62
C VAL A 88 30.89 -0.22 -3.01
N GLU A 89 31.71 0.12 -2.03
CA GLU A 89 32.96 0.84 -2.23
C GLU A 89 34.10 0.16 -1.46
N SER A 90 35.30 0.17 -2.01
CA SER A 90 36.47 -0.38 -1.31
C SER A 90 36.76 0.44 -0.06
N ALA A 91 37.02 -0.25 1.05
CA ALA A 91 37.31 0.35 2.34
C ALA A 91 38.68 -0.11 2.83
N ARG A 92 39.47 0.85 3.31
CA ARG A 92 40.72 0.54 4.03
C ARG A 92 40.44 0.54 5.53
N VAL A 93 40.71 -0.57 6.18
CA VAL A 93 40.62 -0.72 7.64
C VAL A 93 42.02 -0.95 8.18
N GLY A 94 42.61 0.10 8.75
CA GLY A 94 44.00 0.08 9.21
C GLY A 94 44.98 -0.12 8.04
N LYS A 95 45.72 -1.25 8.05
CA LYS A 95 46.70 -1.60 7.00
C LYS A 95 46.15 -2.51 5.90
N ARG A 96 44.89 -2.94 6.00
CA ARG A 96 44.23 -3.84 5.05
C ARG A 96 43.28 -3.04 4.15
N ASP A 97 43.38 -3.24 2.84
CA ASP A 97 42.60 -2.56 1.81
C ASP A 97 41.75 -3.50 0.95
N ASP A 98 41.54 -4.72 1.44
CA ASP A 98 40.71 -5.77 0.84
C ASP A 98 39.28 -5.82 1.41
N TYR A 99 38.88 -4.82 2.20
CA TYR A 99 37.51 -4.73 2.72
C TYR A 99 36.60 -3.98 1.74
N ASP A 100 35.33 -4.37 1.73
CA ASP A 100 34.25 -3.64 1.07
C ASP A 100 33.35 -2.97 2.11
N LYS A 101 32.96 -1.73 1.85
CA LYS A 101 31.90 -1.02 2.56
C LYS A 101 30.63 -1.06 1.73
N LEU A 102 29.58 -1.66 2.30
CA LEU A 102 28.23 -1.67 1.75
C LEU A 102 27.41 -0.53 2.38
N THR A 103 26.84 0.33 1.54
CA THR A 103 25.84 1.33 1.93
C THR A 103 24.49 0.90 1.37
N LEU A 104 23.46 0.83 2.21
CA LEU A 104 22.08 0.51 1.83
C LEU A 104 21.20 1.73 2.09
N GLU A 105 20.36 2.08 1.13
CA GLU A 105 19.31 3.08 1.28
C GLU A 105 17.96 2.40 1.07
N ILE A 106 17.09 2.45 2.07
CA ILE A 106 15.79 1.76 2.06
C ILE A 106 14.70 2.79 2.31
N TRP A 107 13.74 2.89 1.39
CA TRP A 107 12.55 3.72 1.54
C TRP A 107 11.36 2.82 1.81
N THR A 108 10.66 3.07 2.92
CA THR A 108 9.46 2.34 3.30
C THR A 108 8.20 3.18 3.11
N ASP A 109 7.04 2.54 3.13
CA ASP A 109 5.74 3.20 3.00
C ASP A 109 5.20 3.79 4.31
N GLY A 110 5.91 3.59 5.43
CA GLY A 110 5.53 4.06 6.76
C GLY A 110 4.95 2.97 7.66
N SER A 111 4.59 1.79 7.12
CA SER A 111 4.08 0.67 7.93
C SER A 111 5.17 -0.01 8.78
N ILE A 112 6.42 0.06 8.33
CA ILE A 112 7.60 -0.34 9.10
C ILE A 112 8.72 0.69 8.94
N THR A 113 9.53 0.85 9.99
CA THR A 113 10.79 1.60 9.91
C THR A 113 11.92 0.70 9.42
N PRO A 114 12.86 1.20 8.60
CA PRO A 114 13.97 0.42 8.03
C PRO A 114 15.09 0.07 9.03
N ASN A 115 14.85 0.17 10.33
CA ASN A 115 15.84 0.04 11.41
C ASN A 115 15.70 -1.28 12.17
#